data_AF-A0A564MBF9-F1
#
_entry.id   AF-A0A564MBF9-F1
#
_cell.length_a   1.000
_cell.length_b   1.000
_cell.length_c   1.000
_cell.angle_alpha   90.00
_cell.angle_beta   90.00
_cell.angle_gamma   90.00
#
_symmetry.space_group_name_H-M   'P 1'
#
loop_
_entity.id
_entity.type
_entity.pdbx_description
1 polymer ?
#
loop_
_entity_poly.entity_id
_entity_poly.type
_entity_poly.pdbx_seq_one_letter_code
_entity_poly.pdbx_strand_id
1 'polypeptide(L)'
;MKGLIVALVVLLILFIAVCIGFNGEINKRQEAEKALADTTLKLNQTGEVLAEVRALRQDVSQVEAGLKALSQQRNATGEHRRENIKTALAGNDCAVTPVPVAGADSLYQRAEEVSAADYSGAFTGKPDGKN
;
A
#
# COMPACT_ATOMS: atom_id res chain seq x y z
N MET A 1 -25.83 25.10 -77.47
CA MET A 1 -25.71 23.81 -76.75
C MET A 1 -24.30 23.53 -76.21
N LYS A 2 -23.22 23.69 -76.98
CA LYS A 2 -21.84 23.39 -76.54
C LYS A 2 -21.36 24.21 -75.32
N GLY A 3 -21.62 25.51 -75.26
CA GLY A 3 -21.18 26.37 -74.14
C GLY A 3 -21.90 26.08 -72.81
N LEU A 4 -23.16 25.64 -72.86
CA LEU A 4 -23.94 25.30 -71.67
C LEU A 4 -23.42 24.00 -71.03
N ILE A 5 -23.00 23.03 -71.86
CA ILE A 5 -22.35 21.80 -71.41
C ILE A 5 -21.03 22.11 -70.70
N VAL A 6 -20.20 23.00 -71.25
CA VAL A 6 -18.93 23.39 -70.64
C VAL A 6 -19.13 24.08 -69.29
N ALA A 7 -20.09 25.01 -69.19
CA ALA A 7 -20.39 25.68 -67.93
C ALA A 7 -20.87 24.70 -66.84
N LEU A 8 -21.69 23.72 -67.21
CA LEU A 8 -22.22 22.71 -66.29
C LEU A 8 -21.11 21.79 -65.76
N VAL A 9 -20.16 21.40 -66.62
CA VAL A 9 -18.99 20.60 -66.22
C VAL A 9 -18.10 21.36 -65.25
N VAL A 10 -17.83 22.65 -65.49
CA VAL A 10 -17.02 23.49 -64.59
C VAL A 10 -17.70 23.62 -63.22
N LEU A 11 -19.01 23.82 -63.19
CA LEU A 11 -19.77 23.94 -61.95
C LEU A 11 -19.75 22.63 -61.13
N LEU A 12 -19.85 21.48 -61.80
CA LEU A 12 -19.72 20.17 -61.15
C LEU A 12 -18.34 19.94 -60.55
N ILE A 13 -17.27 20.33 -61.25
CA ILE A 13 -15.88 20.17 -60.74
C ILE A 13 -15.67 21.03 -59.48
N LEU A 14 -16.15 22.27 -59.48
CA LEU A 14 -16.07 23.14 -58.31
C LEU A 14 -16.88 22.59 -57.13
N PHE A 15 -18.06 22.03 -57.39
CA PHE A 15 -18.90 21.43 -56.35
C PHE A 15 -18.22 20.22 -55.70
N ILE A 16 -17.62 19.34 -56.51
CA ILE A 16 -16.87 18.16 -56.02
C ILE A 16 -15.67 18.60 -55.17
N ALA A 17 -14.93 19.63 -55.58
CA ALA A 17 -13.81 20.15 -54.81
C ALA A 17 -14.22 20.66 -53.41
N VAL A 18 -15.36 21.35 -53.31
CA VAL A 18 -15.94 21.80 -52.04
C VAL A 18 -16.38 20.60 -51.18
N CYS A 19 -17.06 19.61 -51.75
CA CYS A 19 -17.48 18.41 -51.02
C CYS A 19 -16.30 17.61 -50.45
N ILE A 20 -15.20 17.49 -51.19
CA ILE A 20 -13.99 16.80 -50.73
C ILE A 20 -13.34 17.59 -49.58
N GLY A 21 -13.23 18.91 -49.71
CA GLY A 21 -12.66 19.77 -48.66
C GLY A 21 -13.47 19.74 -47.37
N PHE A 22 -14.81 19.80 -47.48
CA PHE A 22 -15.72 19.80 -46.34
C PHE A 22 -15.71 18.46 -45.57
N ASN A 23 -15.75 17.33 -46.29
CA ASN A 23 -15.63 16.00 -45.67
C ASN A 23 -14.26 15.79 -45.01
N GLY A 24 -13.19 16.33 -45.59
CA GLY A 24 -11.85 16.29 -44.99
C GLY A 24 -11.77 17.07 -43.67
N GLU A 25 -12.43 18.22 -43.57
CA GLU A 25 -12.46 19.00 -42.33
C GLU A 25 -13.27 18.28 -41.23
N ILE A 26 -14.43 17.71 -41.58
CA ILE A 26 -15.25 16.95 -40.64
C ILE A 26 -14.49 15.72 -40.12
N ASN A 27 -13.83 14.96 -40.99
CA ASN A 27 -13.07 13.79 -40.58
C ASN A 27 -11.91 14.15 -39.64
N LYS A 28 -11.18 15.25 -39.93
CA LYS A 28 -10.11 15.73 -39.05
C LYS A 28 -10.62 16.15 -37.67
N ARG A 29 -11.77 16.81 -37.61
CA ARG A 29 -12.42 17.18 -36.33
C ARG A 29 -12.84 15.95 -35.55
N GLN A 30 -13.45 14.96 -36.22
CA GLN A 30 -13.86 13.71 -35.57
C GLN A 30 -12.66 12.89 -35.06
N GLU A 31 -11.55 12.86 -35.79
CA GLU A 31 -10.32 12.20 -35.33
C GLU A 31 -9.71 12.92 -34.11
N ALA A 32 -9.69 14.26 -34.14
CA ALA A 32 -9.21 15.05 -33.00
C ALA A 32 -10.09 14.87 -31.76
N GLU A 33 -11.43 14.86 -31.91
CA GLU A 33 -12.36 14.59 -30.81
C GLU A 33 -12.20 13.18 -30.24
N LYS A 34 -12.02 12.16 -31.09
CA LYS A 34 -11.75 10.79 -30.65
C LYS A 34 -10.43 10.69 -29.90
N ALA A 35 -9.37 11.34 -30.38
CA ALA A 35 -8.08 11.38 -29.70
C ALA A 35 -8.16 12.08 -28.34
N LEU A 36 -8.93 13.17 -28.22
CA LEU A 36 -9.19 13.85 -26.96
C LEU A 36 -9.99 12.97 -25.99
N ALA A 37 -11.00 12.25 -26.47
CA ALA A 37 -11.77 11.32 -25.65
C ALA A 37 -10.91 10.15 -25.13
N ASP A 38 -10.08 9.55 -25.99
CA ASP A 38 -9.17 8.46 -25.61
C ASP A 38 -8.10 8.91 -24.60
N THR A 39 -7.50 10.08 -24.81
CA THR A 39 -6.53 10.66 -23.87
C THR A 39 -7.16 11.01 -22.53
N THR A 40 -8.38 11.55 -22.52
CA THR A 40 -9.13 11.84 -21.29
C THR A 40 -9.47 10.56 -20.52
N LEU A 41 -9.90 9.51 -21.23
CA LEU A 41 -10.20 8.21 -20.62
C LEU A 41 -8.95 7.60 -19.99
N LYS A 42 -7.82 7.60 -20.71
CA LYS A 42 -6.52 7.13 -20.18
C LYS A 42 -6.08 7.92 -18.97
N LEU A 43 -6.18 9.26 -19.00
CA LEU A 43 -5.84 10.13 -17.88
C LEU A 43 -6.69 9.79 -16.64
N ASN A 44 -7.99 9.63 -16.81
CA ASN A 44 -8.91 9.26 -15.73
C ASN A 44 -8.54 7.90 -15.13
N GLN A 45 -8.26 6.89 -15.96
CA GLN A 45 -7.82 5.57 -15.50
C GLN A 45 -6.51 5.65 -14.70
N THR A 46 -5.51 6.40 -15.18
CA THR A 46 -4.28 6.61 -14.40
C THR A 46 -4.51 7.42 -13.13
N GLY A 47 -5.44 8.37 -13.14
CA GLY A 47 -5.80 9.18 -11.99
C GLY A 47 -6.45 8.35 -10.88
N GLU A 48 -7.34 7.43 -11.26
CA GLU A 48 -7.99 6.47 -10.35
C GLU A 48 -6.97 5.52 -9.72
N VAL A 49 -6.10 4.90 -10.53
CA VAL A 49 -5.03 4.03 -10.02
C VAL A 49 -4.07 4.79 -9.10
N LEU A 50 -3.71 6.03 -9.43
CA LEU A 50 -2.85 6.85 -8.57
C LEU A 50 -3.54 7.24 -7.26
N ALA A 51 -4.85 7.44 -7.27
CA ALA A 51 -5.64 7.70 -6.08
C ALA A 51 -5.67 6.46 -5.16
N GLU A 52 -5.90 5.27 -5.74
CA GLU A 52 -5.85 4.00 -5.01
C GLU A 52 -4.47 3.73 -4.41
N VAL A 53 -3.39 3.94 -5.17
CA VAL A 53 -2.02 3.79 -4.66
C VAL A 53 -1.72 4.77 -3.53
N ARG A 54 -2.24 6.00 -3.61
CA ARG A 54 -2.08 7.00 -2.55
C ARG A 54 -2.84 6.59 -1.28
N ALA A 55 -4.07 6.09 -1.42
CA ALA A 55 -4.85 5.57 -0.30
C ALA A 55 -4.15 4.37 0.35
N LEU A 56 -3.68 3.41 -0.45
CA LEU A 56 -2.94 2.25 0.04
C LEU A 56 -1.66 2.66 0.78
N ARG A 57 -0.92 3.67 0.28
CA ARG A 57 0.25 4.20 0.97
C ARG A 57 -0.10 4.80 2.34
N GLN A 58 -1.24 5.47 2.43
CA GLN A 58 -1.71 6.06 3.68
C GLN A 58 -2.07 4.96 4.68
N ASP A 59 -2.79 3.92 4.23
CA ASP A 59 -3.16 2.76 5.05
C ASP A 59 -1.91 2.03 5.59
N VAL A 60 -0.91 1.79 4.73
CA VAL A 60 0.37 1.18 5.16
C VAL A 60 1.08 2.03 6.21
N SER A 61 1.10 3.36 6.05
CA SER A 61 1.72 4.24 7.05
C SER A 61 0.99 4.21 8.39
N GLN A 62 -0.34 4.04 8.38
CA GLN A 62 -1.15 3.92 9.59
C GLN A 62 -0.90 2.58 10.28
N VAL A 63 -0.81 1.49 9.52
CA VAL A 63 -0.45 0.17 10.06
C VAL A 63 0.93 0.19 10.68
N GLU A 64 1.93 0.80 10.04
CA GLU A 64 3.28 0.95 10.58
C GLU A 64 3.29 1.75 11.89
N ALA A 65 2.57 2.87 11.93
CA ALA A 65 2.43 3.68 13.13
C ALA A 65 1.75 2.92 14.27
N GLY A 66 0.69 2.16 13.96
CA GLY A 66 0.00 1.29 14.92
C GLY A 66 0.90 0.19 15.47
N LEU A 67 1.71 -0.45 14.61
CA LEU A 67 2.65 -1.49 15.01
C LEU A 67 3.74 -0.94 15.94
N LYS A 68 4.26 0.26 15.64
CA LYS A 68 5.22 0.95 16.49
C LYS A 68 4.63 1.28 17.86
N ALA A 69 3.41 1.81 17.90
CA ALA A 69 2.70 2.11 19.14
C ALA A 69 2.46 0.84 19.98
N LEU A 70 2.04 -0.26 19.34
CA LEU A 70 1.83 -1.54 20.01
C LEU A 70 3.14 -2.10 20.59
N SER A 71 4.24 -2.02 19.85
CA SER A 71 5.56 -2.44 20.33
C SER A 71 6.02 -1.60 21.53
N GLN A 72 5.80 -0.29 21.49
CA GLN A 72 6.10 0.60 22.61
C GLN A 72 5.25 0.26 23.84
N GLN A 73 3.95 0.05 23.65
CA GLN A 73 3.04 -0.36 24.73
C GLN A 73 3.48 -1.68 25.34
N ARG A 74 3.80 -2.70 24.53
CA ARG A 74 4.27 -4.01 25.01
C ARG A 74 5.54 -3.86 25.85
N ASN A 75 6.48 -3.02 25.43
CA ASN A 75 7.71 -2.76 26.19
C ASN A 75 7.40 -2.07 27.52
N ALA A 76 6.55 -1.04 27.52
CA ALA A 76 6.15 -0.34 28.74
C ALA A 76 5.41 -1.27 29.73
N THR A 77 4.48 -2.09 29.24
CA THR A 77 3.80 -3.10 30.07
C THR A 77 4.77 -4.18 30.58
N GLY A 78 5.73 -4.58 29.76
CA GLY A 78 6.80 -5.50 30.16
C GLY A 78 7.64 -4.93 31.30
N GLU A 79 8.03 -3.67 31.18
CA GLU A 79 8.82 -2.97 32.20
C GLU A 79 8.04 -2.80 33.49
N HIS A 80 6.77 -2.39 33.40
CA HIS A 80 5.91 -2.26 34.56
C HIS A 80 5.72 -3.62 35.28
N ARG A 81 5.68 -4.73 34.53
CA ARG A 81 5.68 -6.08 35.12
C ARG A 81 6.99 -6.39 35.84
N ARG A 82 8.14 -6.09 35.24
CA ARG A 82 9.47 -6.33 35.85
C ARG A 82 9.61 -5.57 37.16
N GLU A 83 9.25 -4.28 37.17
CA GLU A 83 9.33 -3.47 38.38
C GLU A 83 8.34 -3.92 39.46
N ASN A 84 7.15 -4.39 39.08
CA ASN A 84 6.20 -4.96 40.05
C ASN A 84 6.75 -6.25 40.69
N ILE A 85 7.32 -7.16 39.88
CA ILE A 85 7.96 -8.38 40.39
C ILE A 85 9.11 -8.02 41.32
N LYS A 86 10.00 -7.11 40.89
CA LYS A 86 11.13 -6.64 41.71
C LYS A 86 10.68 -6.06 43.04
N THR A 87 9.61 -5.27 43.04
CA THR A 87 9.03 -4.68 44.26
C THR A 87 8.41 -5.76 45.15
N ALA A 88 7.67 -6.71 44.58
CA ALA A 88 7.05 -7.80 45.32
C ALA A 88 8.09 -8.76 45.95
N LEU A 89 9.25 -8.90 45.32
CA LEU A 89 10.38 -9.69 45.81
C LEU A 89 11.29 -8.92 46.79
N ALA A 90 11.10 -7.60 46.94
CA ALA A 90 11.92 -6.79 47.83
C ALA A 90 11.72 -7.23 49.30
N GLY A 91 12.82 -7.61 49.95
CA GLY A 91 12.81 -8.10 51.34
C GLY A 91 12.60 -9.59 51.51
N ASN A 92 12.55 -10.37 50.41
CA ASN A 92 12.60 -11.82 50.47
C ASN A 92 14.06 -12.30 50.29
N ASP A 93 14.69 -12.74 51.37
CA ASP A 93 16.11 -13.17 51.40
C ASP A 93 16.41 -14.32 50.42
N CYS A 94 15.44 -15.21 50.20
CA CYS A 94 15.58 -16.30 49.22
C CYS A 94 15.51 -15.79 47.78
N ALA A 95 14.79 -14.69 47.52
CA ALA A 95 14.59 -14.15 46.18
C ALA A 95 15.71 -13.20 45.72
N VAL A 96 16.52 -12.68 46.65
CA VAL A 96 17.72 -11.88 46.36
C VAL A 96 18.97 -12.73 46.16
N THR A 97 18.88 -14.05 46.40
CA THR A 97 19.99 -14.97 46.11
C THR A 97 20.20 -15.06 44.60
N PRO A 98 21.44 -14.88 44.09
CA PRO A 98 21.71 -14.98 42.66
C PRO A 98 21.31 -16.34 42.09
N VAL A 99 20.67 -16.33 40.92
CA VAL A 99 20.36 -17.58 40.20
C VAL A 99 21.68 -18.27 39.81
N PRO A 100 21.82 -19.60 40.02
CA PRO A 100 22.99 -20.34 39.57
C PRO A 100 23.23 -20.15 38.07
N VAL A 101 24.50 -20.09 37.65
CA VAL A 101 24.89 -19.77 36.27
C VAL A 101 24.18 -20.63 35.23
N ALA A 102 24.10 -21.94 35.44
CA ALA A 102 23.39 -22.86 34.53
C ALA A 102 21.89 -22.53 34.38
N GLY A 103 21.25 -22.05 35.46
CA GLY A 103 19.86 -21.59 35.42
C GLY A 103 19.73 -20.29 34.63
N ALA A 104 20.63 -19.33 34.85
CA ALA A 104 20.66 -18.09 34.08
C ALA A 104 20.89 -18.33 32.58
N ASP A 105 21.85 -19.18 32.23
CA ASP A 105 22.16 -19.55 30.84
C ASP A 105 20.95 -20.19 30.15
N SER A 106 20.23 -21.09 30.84
CA SER A 106 19.00 -21.68 30.30
C SER A 106 17.89 -20.65 30.03
N LEU A 107 17.79 -19.61 30.86
CA LEU A 107 16.83 -18.52 30.67
C LEU A 107 17.23 -17.62 29.49
N TYR A 108 18.53 -17.35 29.31
CA TYR A 108 19.03 -16.61 28.16
C TYR A 108 18.83 -17.38 26.85
N GLN A 109 19.15 -18.67 26.84
CA GLN A 109 18.89 -19.55 25.70
C GLN A 109 17.41 -19.54 25.33
N ARG A 110 16.52 -19.66 26.33
CA ARG A 110 15.09 -19.60 26.08
C ARG A 110 14.62 -18.23 25.58
N ALA A 111 15.23 -17.15 26.05
CA ALA A 111 14.93 -15.81 25.55
C ALA A 111 15.36 -15.64 24.08
N GLU A 112 16.49 -16.23 23.68
CA GLU A 112 16.93 -16.28 22.27
C GLU A 112 16.00 -17.15 21.41
N GLU A 113 15.60 -18.32 21.89
CA GLU A 113 14.63 -19.17 21.18
C GLU A 113 13.29 -18.46 20.96
N VAL A 114 12.84 -17.72 21.97
CA VAL A 114 11.59 -16.93 21.89
C VAL A 114 11.74 -15.71 20.99
N SER A 115 12.92 -15.08 20.92
CA SER A 115 13.16 -13.92 20.05
C SER A 115 13.39 -14.31 18.58
N ALA A 116 13.92 -15.50 18.32
CA ALA A 116 14.13 -16.05 16.99
C ALA A 116 12.85 -16.63 16.35
N ALA A 117 11.83 -16.94 17.15
CA ALA A 117 10.54 -17.40 16.63
C ALA A 117 9.67 -16.22 16.17
N ASP A 118 9.14 -16.28 14.94
CA ASP A 118 8.13 -15.35 14.40
C ASP A 118 6.81 -15.46 15.19
N TYR A 119 6.73 -14.81 16.36
CA TYR A 119 5.72 -15.15 17.36
C TYR A 119 4.48 -14.26 17.33
N SER A 120 3.35 -14.85 16.95
CA SER A 120 1.99 -14.37 17.18
C SER A 120 1.56 -14.59 18.64
N GLY A 121 2.14 -13.85 19.59
CA GLY A 121 1.57 -13.48 20.91
C GLY A 121 1.11 -14.53 21.94
N ALA A 122 0.88 -15.81 21.61
CA ALA A 122 0.24 -16.77 22.52
C ALA A 122 1.23 -17.78 23.09
N PHE A 123 1.88 -17.42 24.20
CA PHE A 123 2.82 -18.30 24.90
C PHE A 123 2.08 -19.51 25.50
N THR A 124 2.02 -20.60 24.75
CA THR A 124 1.61 -21.91 25.28
C THR A 124 2.86 -22.62 25.83
N GLY A 125 3.36 -22.12 26.97
CA GLY A 125 4.48 -22.78 27.64
C GLY A 125 4.13 -24.21 28.01
N LYS A 126 4.95 -25.18 27.58
CA LYS A 126 4.86 -26.56 28.10
C LYS A 126 5.12 -26.51 29.60
N PRO A 127 4.24 -27.07 30.44
CA PRO A 127 4.43 -27.02 31.89
C PRO A 127 5.75 -27.73 32.26
N ASP A 128 6.49 -27.14 33.18
CA ASP A 128 7.71 -27.76 33.71
C ASP A 128 7.31 -29.11 34.34
N GLY A 129 7.91 -30.17 33.81
CA GLY A 129 7.70 -31.52 34.29
C GLY A 129 8.17 -31.61 35.75
N LYS A 130 7.29 -32.14 36.61
CA LYS A 130 7.58 -32.44 38.02
C LYS A 130 8.92 -33.16 38.15
N ASN A 131 9.85 -32.57 38.90
CA ASN A 131 10.88 -33.28 39.64
C ASN A 131 10.76 -32.86 41.10
#